data_AF-A0A3B4U9M4-F1
#
_entry.id   AF-A0A3B4U9M4-F1
#
_cell.length_a   1.000
_cell.length_b   1.000
_cell.length_c   1.000
_cell.angle_alpha   90.00
_cell.angle_beta   90.00
_cell.angle_gamma   90.00
#
_symmetry.space_group_name_H-M   'P 1'
#
loop_
_entity.id
_entity.type
_entity.pdbx_description
1 polymer ?
#
loop_
_entity_poly.entity_id
_entity_poly.type
_entity_poly.pdbx_seq_one_letter_code
_entity_poly.pdbx_strand_id
1 'polypeptide(L)'
;MAESQMISDAVAAALPDLPDQVVKSVEDTLKALGAVTADDLQYITEGDLLPVLKPIQARRLVAAWAQNKSSTPTPALACSSPGSLLSSPSLSPVTPSPASSTATSSSPGSCYSHLQNWLDTFQIPWQKLPEELVQSLERQKRPSARLRREMIRIVVSEMMKICKNPTKHNTTEIAKRMVARYPKSLQDVIDGDVIGLGYHSLAKQLQSRVENVKRPDTPKMKKRKAASDDDTDEVSAEQRASVQDTYGCVNWMPKHLPLPETVESQLEKKEKMKTFEGMNFNSDAVKELMKSTYFTQRKEINNGASIQKLSQEWPFLFKEVGMAAHFQELTGVRLIESFLANVDKKGARLLNFFKRIDAHKHKQVLDALLKLQTERSQSTGCSEEVIQMVLLLLAHFDEKEEHLFHFVEKTSLAEEVQMESVPSTPCLIVCGKYIEPNLQAFSTSILTLTCTLGLFTFMLTCSPLGDTG
;
A
#
# COMPACT_ATOMS: atom_id res chain seq x y z
N MET A 1 51.60 4.91 23.22
CA MET A 1 51.39 3.72 24.08
C MET A 1 50.34 3.99 25.16
N ALA A 2 50.52 4.97 26.05
CA ALA A 2 49.55 5.25 27.12
C ALA A 2 48.09 5.40 26.64
N GLU A 3 47.84 6.17 25.58
CA GLU A 3 46.48 6.44 25.08
C GLU A 3 45.79 5.18 24.51
N SER A 4 46.53 4.29 23.83
CA SER A 4 45.97 3.03 23.32
C SER A 4 45.52 2.10 24.44
N GLN A 5 46.19 2.13 25.60
CA GLN A 5 45.76 1.37 26.78
C GLN A 5 44.40 1.89 27.28
N MET A 6 44.22 3.21 27.34
CA MET A 6 42.96 3.82 27.79
C MET A 6 41.75 3.46 26.91
N ILE A 7 41.96 3.28 25.59
CA ILE A 7 40.91 2.81 24.68
C ILE A 7 40.60 1.32 24.95
N SER A 8 41.63 0.48 25.15
CA SER A 8 41.46 -0.94 25.49
C SER A 8 40.67 -1.12 26.80
N ASP A 9 41.06 -0.37 27.84
CA ASP A 9 40.39 -0.36 29.14
C ASP A 9 38.92 0.13 29.03
N ALA A 10 38.65 1.13 28.18
CA ALA A 10 37.30 1.64 27.91
C ALA A 10 36.41 0.69 27.08
N VAL A 11 36.99 -0.23 26.30
CA VAL A 11 36.26 -1.33 25.66
C VAL A 11 35.94 -2.42 26.68
N ALA A 12 36.95 -2.84 27.46
CA ALA A 12 36.83 -3.90 28.47
C ALA A 12 35.82 -3.54 29.58
N ALA A 13 35.79 -2.28 30.04
CA ALA A 13 34.85 -1.81 31.06
C ALA A 13 33.37 -1.89 30.62
N ALA A 14 33.08 -1.74 29.32
CA ALA A 14 31.72 -1.78 28.78
C ALA A 14 31.26 -3.20 28.39
N LEU A 15 32.21 -4.06 27.98
CA LEU A 15 31.97 -5.43 27.52
C LEU A 15 33.05 -6.40 28.06
N PRO A 16 33.04 -6.75 29.36
CA PRO A 16 34.08 -7.59 29.98
C PRO A 16 34.09 -9.05 29.51
N ASP A 17 33.00 -9.51 28.86
CA ASP A 17 32.85 -10.89 28.38
C ASP A 17 33.38 -11.09 26.92
N LEU A 18 34.16 -10.16 26.38
CA LEU A 18 34.72 -10.25 25.03
C LEU A 18 36.06 -11.03 25.00
N PRO A 19 36.28 -11.93 24.03
CA PRO A 19 37.60 -12.53 23.82
C PRO A 19 38.62 -11.50 23.34
N ASP A 20 39.87 -11.57 23.82
CA ASP A 20 40.97 -10.63 23.52
C ASP A 20 41.16 -10.38 22.02
N GLN A 21 41.00 -11.43 21.20
CA GLN A 21 41.09 -11.33 19.74
C GLN A 21 40.03 -10.39 19.14
N VAL A 22 38.82 -10.38 19.70
CA VAL A 22 37.72 -9.49 19.27
C VAL A 22 37.94 -8.08 19.80
N VAL A 23 38.40 -7.93 21.05
CA VAL A 23 38.78 -6.61 21.62
C VAL A 23 39.82 -5.94 20.73
N LYS A 24 40.86 -6.67 20.31
CA LYS A 24 41.90 -6.15 19.41
C LYS A 24 41.34 -5.76 18.03
N SER A 25 40.46 -6.56 17.43
CA SER A 25 39.80 -6.18 16.17
C SER A 25 38.91 -4.94 16.31
N VAL A 26 38.30 -4.71 17.49
CA VAL A 26 37.56 -3.46 17.76
C VAL A 26 38.53 -2.28 17.87
N GLU A 27 39.63 -2.41 18.61
CA GLU A 27 40.65 -1.35 18.67
C GLU A 27 41.21 -0.99 17.28
N ASP A 28 41.53 -1.98 16.46
CA ASP A 28 42.11 -1.76 15.14
C ASP A 28 41.10 -1.13 14.17
N THR A 29 39.80 -1.38 14.37
CA THR A 29 38.70 -0.67 13.68
C THR A 29 38.59 0.79 14.15
N LEU A 30 38.64 1.04 15.47
CA LEU A 30 38.62 2.39 16.03
C LEU A 30 39.81 3.24 15.56
N LYS A 31 41.01 2.65 15.49
CA LYS A 31 42.21 3.28 14.93
C LYS A 31 42.05 3.60 13.43
N ALA A 32 41.44 2.70 12.66
CA ALA A 32 41.15 2.93 11.24
C ALA A 32 40.09 4.03 11.00
N LEU A 33 39.18 4.24 11.95
CA LEU A 33 38.21 5.35 11.97
C LEU A 33 38.82 6.67 12.50
N GLY A 34 40.08 6.66 12.95
CA GLY A 34 40.79 7.85 13.42
C GLY A 34 40.56 8.21 14.89
N ALA A 35 39.96 7.34 15.72
CA ALA A 35 39.85 7.57 17.15
C ALA A 35 41.20 7.35 17.84
N VAL A 36 41.74 8.39 18.49
CA VAL A 36 43.07 8.38 19.14
C VAL A 36 42.94 8.57 20.66
N THR A 37 41.88 9.23 21.11
CA THR A 37 41.60 9.58 22.50
C THR A 37 40.28 8.98 22.99
N ALA A 38 40.06 8.98 24.30
CA ALA A 38 38.79 8.53 24.88
C ALA A 38 37.59 9.45 24.53
N ASP A 39 37.84 10.73 24.24
CA ASP A 39 36.79 11.67 23.83
C ASP A 39 36.33 11.44 22.38
N ASP A 40 37.17 10.89 21.51
CA ASP A 40 36.79 10.57 20.12
C ASP A 40 35.71 9.48 20.05
N LEU A 41 35.65 8.60 21.07
CA LEU A 41 34.69 7.51 21.19
C LEU A 41 33.23 8.00 21.24
N GLN A 42 32.98 9.27 21.55
CA GLN A 42 31.63 9.87 21.53
C GLN A 42 31.05 10.06 20.12
N TYR A 43 31.89 9.98 19.07
CA TYR A 43 31.48 10.15 17.67
C TYR A 43 31.27 8.82 16.94
N ILE A 44 31.60 7.68 17.56
CA ILE A 44 31.43 6.33 17.00
C ILE A 44 29.96 5.91 17.08
N THR A 45 29.40 5.43 15.97
CA THR A 45 28.01 4.98 15.88
C THR A 45 27.86 3.46 16.00
N GLU A 46 26.63 2.95 16.08
CA GLU A 46 26.38 1.51 16.02
C GLU A 46 26.94 0.87 14.74
N GLY A 47 26.83 1.56 13.61
CA GLY A 47 27.13 1.04 12.27
C GLY A 47 28.61 0.73 12.08
N ASP A 48 29.47 1.61 12.59
CA ASP A 48 30.93 1.53 12.46
C ASP A 48 31.52 0.29 13.19
N LEU A 49 30.78 -0.23 14.17
CA LEU A 49 31.17 -1.38 14.99
C LEU A 49 30.57 -2.72 14.50
N LEU A 50 29.55 -2.69 13.64
CA LEU A 50 28.91 -3.91 13.09
C LEU A 50 29.84 -4.87 12.32
N PRO A 51 30.94 -4.43 11.67
CA PRO A 51 31.88 -5.36 11.03
C PRO A 51 32.60 -6.31 11.99
N VAL A 52 32.67 -5.98 13.29
CA VAL A 52 33.43 -6.74 14.31
C VAL A 52 32.57 -7.20 15.49
N LEU A 53 31.54 -6.43 15.87
CA LEU A 53 30.66 -6.72 17.01
C LEU A 53 29.24 -7.05 16.57
N LYS A 54 28.59 -7.97 17.29
CA LYS A 54 27.17 -8.25 17.08
C LYS A 54 26.34 -7.00 17.43
N PRO A 55 25.17 -6.75 16.79
CA PRO A 55 24.42 -5.50 16.96
C PRO A 55 24.09 -5.11 18.42
N ILE A 56 23.91 -6.08 19.32
CA ILE A 56 23.65 -5.82 20.75
C ILE A 56 24.93 -5.41 21.50
N GLN A 57 26.10 -5.91 21.08
CA GLN A 57 27.40 -5.53 21.65
C GLN A 57 27.76 -4.11 21.21
N ALA A 58 27.65 -3.79 19.91
CA ALA A 58 27.84 -2.44 19.38
C ALA A 58 26.97 -1.41 20.12
N ARG A 59 25.67 -1.71 20.31
CA ARG A 59 24.73 -0.89 21.10
C ARG A 59 25.17 -0.66 22.54
N ARG A 60 25.59 -1.71 23.24
CA ARG A 60 26.08 -1.60 24.63
C ARG A 60 27.34 -0.74 24.72
N LEU A 61 28.23 -0.84 23.75
CA LEU A 61 29.50 -0.09 23.71
C LEU A 61 29.23 1.42 23.54
N VAL A 62 28.49 1.80 22.50
CA VAL A 62 28.10 3.21 22.24
C VAL A 62 27.30 3.80 23.40
N ALA A 63 26.36 3.03 23.97
CA ALA A 63 25.57 3.48 25.11
C ALA A 63 26.40 3.69 26.40
N ALA A 64 27.44 2.89 26.63
CA ALA A 64 28.34 3.07 27.77
C ALA A 64 29.20 4.33 27.62
N TRP A 65 29.82 4.53 26.45
CA TRP A 65 30.63 5.72 26.18
C TRP A 65 29.81 7.02 26.24
N ALA A 66 28.55 6.99 25.80
CA ALA A 66 27.63 8.11 25.96
C ALA A 66 27.31 8.45 27.43
N GLN A 67 27.40 7.49 28.37
CA GLN A 67 27.10 7.71 29.80
C GLN A 67 28.30 8.17 30.63
N ASN A 68 29.54 7.87 30.21
CA ASN A 68 30.77 8.34 30.89
C ASN A 68 30.88 9.87 31.00
N LYS A 69 30.09 10.62 30.22
CA LYS A 69 30.06 12.10 30.18
C LYS A 69 29.51 12.78 31.45
N SER A 70 29.26 12.02 32.53
CA SER A 70 28.53 12.46 33.73
C SER A 70 29.30 12.30 35.05
N SER A 71 30.53 11.79 35.05
CA SER A 71 31.23 11.34 36.27
C SER A 71 32.65 11.87 36.43
N THR A 72 32.84 12.85 37.31
CA THR A 72 34.11 13.15 37.99
C THR A 72 33.95 13.01 39.52
N PRO A 73 35.00 12.68 40.30
CA PRO A 73 34.85 11.77 41.43
C PRO A 73 35.08 12.36 42.84
N THR A 74 34.95 11.50 43.87
CA THR A 74 35.53 11.57 45.25
C THR A 74 34.64 12.19 46.34
N PRO A 75 34.61 11.69 47.61
CA PRO A 75 34.83 10.33 48.12
C PRO A 75 33.60 9.77 48.91
N ALA A 76 33.76 8.60 49.54
CA ALA A 76 32.72 7.89 50.29
C ALA A 76 32.44 8.42 51.72
N LEU A 77 31.22 8.16 52.21
CA LEU A 77 30.94 7.71 53.59
C LEU A 77 29.59 6.94 53.62
N ALA A 78 29.24 6.31 54.74
CA ALA A 78 28.40 5.10 54.75
C ALA A 78 27.06 5.18 55.52
N CYS A 79 26.20 4.20 55.19
CA CYS A 79 25.12 3.60 56.00
C CYS A 79 23.74 4.30 56.16
N SER A 80 22.72 3.42 56.16
CA SER A 80 21.41 3.51 56.85
C SER A 80 20.26 4.36 56.27
N SER A 81 19.13 3.68 56.06
CA SER A 81 17.76 4.21 56.10
C SER A 81 17.28 4.36 57.58
N PRO A 82 16.04 4.80 57.92
CA PRO A 82 14.90 5.21 57.07
C PRO A 82 14.12 6.48 57.53
N GLY A 83 13.08 6.89 56.78
CA GLY A 83 11.82 7.37 57.40
C GLY A 83 11.29 8.78 57.08
N SER A 84 10.00 8.83 56.72
CA SER A 84 8.95 9.82 57.12
C SER A 84 9.02 11.35 56.86
N LEU A 85 8.02 11.80 56.08
CA LEU A 85 7.04 12.87 56.35
C LEU A 85 7.38 14.39 56.23
N LEU A 86 6.57 15.05 55.38
CA LEU A 86 5.87 16.35 55.55
C LEU A 86 6.64 17.67 55.80
N SER A 87 6.51 18.64 54.87
CA SER A 87 5.83 19.96 55.05
C SER A 87 6.36 21.07 54.12
N SER A 88 5.48 21.99 53.70
CA SER A 88 5.82 23.27 53.01
C SER A 88 6.08 24.40 54.02
N PRO A 89 6.61 25.57 53.59
CA PRO A 89 5.73 26.75 53.52
C PRO A 89 5.93 27.64 52.26
N SER A 90 5.65 28.96 52.31
CA SER A 90 5.24 29.80 51.17
C SER A 90 5.54 31.32 51.36
N LEU A 91 5.01 32.18 50.46
CA LEU A 91 4.91 33.67 50.45
C LEU A 91 6.12 34.43 49.82
N SER A 92 6.01 35.31 48.80
CA SER A 92 5.25 36.60 48.59
C SER A 92 6.06 37.85 49.06
N PRO A 93 5.84 39.14 48.63
CA PRO A 93 4.64 39.79 48.01
C PRO A 93 4.89 40.73 46.76
N VAL A 94 3.90 41.08 45.90
CA VAL A 94 2.95 42.26 45.81
C VAL A 94 3.66 43.64 45.57
N THR A 95 3.28 44.57 44.65
CA THR A 95 2.14 45.56 44.59
C THR A 95 1.90 46.15 43.14
N PRO A 96 0.92 47.06 42.81
CA PRO A 96 -0.05 46.72 41.74
C PRO A 96 -0.60 47.84 40.77
N SER A 97 -1.50 47.42 39.87
CA SER A 97 -2.69 48.15 39.33
C SER A 97 -2.54 49.37 38.38
N PRO A 98 -3.59 49.71 37.59
CA PRO A 98 -4.72 48.92 37.06
C PRO A 98 -4.55 48.72 35.51
N ALA A 99 -5.50 48.42 34.62
CA ALA A 99 -6.95 48.13 34.59
C ALA A 99 -7.21 47.15 33.38
N SER A 100 -8.41 46.71 32.97
CA SER A 100 -9.81 46.96 33.36
C SER A 100 -10.70 45.73 33.00
N SER A 101 -12.02 45.92 32.87
CA SER A 101 -13.08 44.89 32.73
C SER A 101 -13.45 44.43 31.31
N THR A 102 -13.48 43.11 31.10
CA THR A 102 -14.75 42.34 30.97
C THR A 102 -14.51 40.91 31.43
N ALA A 103 -15.53 40.21 31.94
CA ALA A 103 -15.34 38.96 32.69
C ALA A 103 -16.33 37.85 32.34
N THR A 104 -15.79 36.69 32.00
CA THR A 104 -16.38 35.39 32.37
C THR A 104 -15.26 34.36 32.58
N SER A 105 -15.32 33.60 33.67
CA SER A 105 -14.44 32.46 33.94
C SER A 105 -14.82 31.27 33.04
N SER A 106 -13.96 30.29 32.75
CA SER A 106 -13.17 29.50 33.71
C SER A 106 -12.08 28.65 33.02
N SER A 107 -11.10 28.19 33.82
CA SER A 107 -9.95 27.38 33.37
C SER A 107 -10.33 25.91 33.04
N PRO A 108 -9.58 25.23 32.15
CA PRO A 108 -9.94 23.89 31.67
C PRO A 108 -9.73 22.79 32.72
N GLY A 109 -10.83 22.30 33.32
CA GLY A 109 -10.84 21.18 34.27
C GLY A 109 -11.19 19.82 33.63
N SER A 110 -10.36 18.81 33.91
CA SER A 110 -10.59 17.35 33.79
C SER A 110 -11.76 16.86 32.90
N CYS A 111 -11.44 16.45 31.67
CA CYS A 111 -12.42 15.88 30.73
C CYS A 111 -12.63 14.34 30.84
N TYR A 112 -12.05 13.67 31.85
CA TYR A 112 -11.99 12.20 31.92
C TYR A 112 -13.15 11.50 32.64
N SER A 113 -14.01 12.22 33.38
CA SER A 113 -15.09 11.60 34.18
C SER A 113 -16.35 11.27 33.38
N HIS A 114 -16.66 12.03 32.33
CA HIS A 114 -17.99 12.00 31.70
C HIS A 114 -18.14 10.99 30.54
N LEU A 115 -17.05 10.33 30.12
CA LEU A 115 -17.06 9.45 28.94
C LEU A 115 -17.43 7.99 29.23
N GLN A 116 -17.36 7.55 30.49
CA GLN A 116 -17.74 6.20 30.92
C GLN A 116 -19.27 6.00 30.94
N ASN A 117 -20.02 7.01 31.39
CA ASN A 117 -21.42 6.90 31.81
C ASN A 117 -22.38 6.32 30.75
N TRP A 118 -22.14 6.60 29.46
CA TRP A 118 -22.98 6.07 28.38
C TRP A 118 -22.85 4.55 28.22
N LEU A 119 -21.68 3.96 28.52
CA LEU A 119 -21.41 2.55 28.29
C LEU A 119 -22.24 1.68 29.24
N ASP A 120 -22.41 2.10 30.49
CA ASP A 120 -23.23 1.38 31.48
C ASP A 120 -24.73 1.57 31.24
N THR A 121 -25.12 2.72 30.69
CA THR A 121 -26.49 2.98 30.22
C THR A 121 -26.82 2.26 28.90
N PHE A 122 -25.82 1.79 28.13
CA PHE A 122 -26.03 1.20 26.81
C PHE A 122 -26.69 -0.18 26.87
N GLN A 123 -27.96 -0.23 26.48
CA GLN A 123 -28.67 -1.48 26.22
C GLN A 123 -28.40 -1.97 24.80
N ILE A 124 -28.01 -3.24 24.68
CA ILE A 124 -27.82 -3.90 23.38
C ILE A 124 -29.19 -4.01 22.67
N PRO A 125 -29.32 -3.61 21.40
CA PRO A 125 -30.61 -3.45 20.72
C PRO A 125 -31.20 -4.78 20.22
N TRP A 126 -31.46 -5.74 21.12
CA TRP A 126 -31.98 -7.07 20.79
C TRP A 126 -33.27 -7.01 19.96
N GLN A 127 -34.18 -6.07 20.27
CA GLN A 127 -35.46 -5.89 19.58
C GLN A 127 -35.33 -5.28 18.16
N LYS A 128 -34.10 -4.97 17.70
CA LYS A 128 -33.80 -4.51 16.33
C LYS A 128 -33.09 -5.59 15.49
N LEU A 129 -32.87 -6.78 16.04
CA LEU A 129 -32.25 -7.90 15.33
C LEU A 129 -33.29 -8.65 14.47
N PRO A 130 -32.90 -9.25 13.33
CA PRO A 130 -33.79 -10.10 12.55
C PRO A 130 -34.35 -11.26 13.37
N GLU A 131 -35.62 -11.59 13.15
CA GLU A 131 -36.34 -12.66 13.86
C GLU A 131 -35.61 -14.03 13.78
N GLU A 132 -35.07 -14.38 12.61
CA GLU A 132 -34.27 -15.60 12.41
C GLU A 132 -33.01 -15.65 13.32
N LEU A 133 -32.38 -14.49 13.55
CA LEU A 133 -31.24 -14.37 14.45
C LEU A 133 -31.69 -14.47 15.91
N VAL A 134 -32.78 -13.80 16.31
CA VAL A 134 -33.32 -13.88 17.67
C VAL A 134 -33.67 -15.34 18.01
N GLN A 135 -34.42 -16.03 17.13
CA GLN A 135 -34.74 -17.45 17.30
C GLN A 135 -33.50 -18.34 17.35
N SER A 136 -32.44 -18.03 16.60
CA SER A 136 -31.17 -18.75 16.69
C SER A 136 -30.48 -18.55 18.04
N LEU A 137 -30.48 -17.32 18.56
CA LEU A 137 -29.88 -16.98 19.86
C LEU A 137 -30.63 -17.64 21.02
N GLU A 138 -31.97 -17.55 21.05
CA GLU A 138 -32.81 -18.17 22.08
C GLU A 138 -32.73 -19.70 22.07
N ARG A 139 -32.68 -20.33 20.88
CA ARG A 139 -32.40 -21.77 20.72
C ARG A 139 -30.96 -22.17 21.07
N GLN A 140 -30.16 -21.26 21.63
CA GLN A 140 -28.76 -21.45 22.03
C GLN A 140 -27.86 -21.96 20.89
N LYS A 141 -28.20 -21.65 19.63
CA LYS A 141 -27.53 -22.11 18.42
C LYS A 141 -26.64 -21.01 17.84
N ARG A 142 -25.44 -21.38 17.42
CA ARG A 142 -24.50 -20.48 16.74
C ARG A 142 -25.14 -19.92 15.44
N PRO A 143 -25.32 -18.60 15.30
CA PRO A 143 -25.97 -18.02 14.12
C PRO A 143 -25.06 -18.08 12.89
N SER A 144 -25.67 -18.04 11.70
CA SER A 144 -24.94 -18.09 10.42
C SER A 144 -23.99 -16.91 10.25
N ALA A 145 -22.97 -17.06 9.39
CA ALA A 145 -22.01 -15.99 9.12
C ALA A 145 -22.65 -14.72 8.54
N ARG A 146 -23.81 -14.83 7.84
CA ARG A 146 -24.62 -13.69 7.39
C ARG A 146 -25.24 -12.98 8.60
N LEU A 147 -26.02 -13.70 9.41
CA LEU A 147 -26.74 -13.14 10.56
C LEU A 147 -25.79 -12.55 11.62
N ARG A 148 -24.64 -13.20 11.88
CA ARG A 148 -23.62 -12.65 12.81
C ARG A 148 -23.09 -11.30 12.32
N ARG A 149 -22.77 -11.16 11.02
CA ARG A 149 -22.34 -9.87 10.44
C ARG A 149 -23.44 -8.80 10.52
N GLU A 150 -24.70 -9.20 10.36
CA GLU A 150 -25.86 -8.31 10.43
C GLU A 150 -26.10 -7.78 11.86
N MET A 151 -26.05 -8.67 12.85
CA MET A 151 -26.03 -8.32 14.28
C MET A 151 -24.97 -7.25 14.60
N ILE A 152 -23.75 -7.44 14.11
CA ILE A 152 -22.62 -6.53 14.29
C ILE A 152 -22.87 -5.17 13.62
N ARG A 153 -23.49 -5.14 12.43
CA ARG A 153 -23.89 -3.88 11.76
C ARG A 153 -24.92 -3.11 12.60
N ILE A 154 -25.94 -3.79 13.14
CA ILE A 154 -27.02 -3.18 13.93
C ILE A 154 -26.50 -2.66 15.27
N VAL A 155 -25.76 -3.48 16.02
CA VAL A 155 -25.19 -3.08 17.32
C VAL A 155 -24.25 -1.88 17.17
N VAL A 156 -23.34 -1.89 16.19
CA VAL A 156 -22.45 -0.74 15.95
C VAL A 156 -23.20 0.50 15.47
N SER A 157 -24.27 0.35 14.67
CA SER A 157 -25.12 1.48 14.26
C SER A 157 -25.70 2.21 15.49
N GLU A 158 -26.25 1.48 16.45
CA GLU A 158 -26.82 2.07 17.66
C GLU A 158 -25.74 2.61 18.62
N MET A 159 -24.56 1.95 18.72
CA MET A 159 -23.41 2.50 19.46
C MET A 159 -22.96 3.86 18.89
N MET A 160 -22.86 3.99 17.56
CA MET A 160 -22.37 5.19 16.89
C MET A 160 -23.32 6.39 17.02
N LYS A 161 -24.61 6.17 17.27
CA LYS A 161 -25.60 7.23 17.56
C LYS A 161 -25.33 7.92 18.91
N ILE A 162 -24.82 7.17 19.89
CA ILE A 162 -24.54 7.67 21.25
C ILE A 162 -23.08 8.15 21.35
N CYS A 163 -22.14 7.39 20.79
CA CYS A 163 -20.72 7.70 20.82
C CYS A 163 -20.14 7.72 19.40
N LYS A 164 -19.83 8.91 18.87
CA LYS A 164 -19.18 9.08 17.55
C LYS A 164 -17.79 8.40 17.44
N ASN A 165 -17.17 8.08 18.58
CA ASN A 165 -15.83 7.48 18.66
C ASN A 165 -15.78 6.31 19.68
N PRO A 166 -16.45 5.17 19.43
CA PRO A 166 -16.36 4.02 20.33
C PRO A 166 -14.92 3.51 20.41
N THR A 167 -14.41 3.32 21.61
CA THR A 167 -13.05 2.81 21.84
C THR A 167 -13.02 1.28 21.79
N LYS A 168 -11.81 0.72 21.69
CA LYS A 168 -11.58 -0.74 21.85
C LYS A 168 -12.13 -1.28 23.17
N HIS A 169 -12.09 -0.49 24.25
CA HIS A 169 -12.71 -0.88 25.54
C HIS A 169 -14.23 -1.01 25.39
N ASN A 170 -14.88 0.00 24.81
CA ASN A 170 -16.34 0.04 24.64
C ASN A 170 -16.85 -1.16 23.78
N THR A 171 -16.17 -1.46 22.66
CA THR A 171 -16.49 -2.65 21.84
C THR A 171 -16.20 -3.98 22.54
N THR A 172 -15.21 -4.01 23.44
CA THR A 172 -14.88 -5.21 24.22
C THR A 172 -15.92 -5.47 25.30
N GLU A 173 -16.36 -4.44 26.02
CA GLU A 173 -17.33 -4.57 27.11
C GLU A 173 -18.71 -4.95 26.58
N ILE A 174 -19.11 -4.37 25.43
CA ILE A 174 -20.35 -4.77 24.74
C ILE A 174 -20.25 -6.22 24.25
N ALA A 175 -19.09 -6.68 23.74
CA ALA A 175 -18.90 -8.09 23.38
C ALA A 175 -19.05 -9.04 24.58
N LYS A 176 -18.49 -8.70 25.75
CA LYS A 176 -18.70 -9.47 26.99
C LYS A 176 -20.19 -9.57 27.34
N ARG A 177 -20.90 -8.43 27.36
CA ARG A 177 -22.34 -8.37 27.68
C ARG A 177 -23.19 -9.18 26.71
N MET A 178 -22.83 -9.22 25.42
CA MET A 178 -23.48 -10.07 24.41
C MET A 178 -23.22 -11.57 24.65
N VAL A 179 -21.96 -11.95 24.89
CA VAL A 179 -21.59 -13.36 25.14
C VAL A 179 -22.15 -13.87 26.47
N ALA A 180 -22.21 -13.03 27.51
CA ALA A 180 -22.80 -13.39 28.81
C ALA A 180 -24.30 -13.71 28.72
N ARG A 181 -25.04 -13.10 27.77
CA ARG A 181 -26.47 -13.39 27.55
C ARG A 181 -26.70 -14.64 26.69
N TYR A 182 -25.86 -14.88 25.68
CA TYR A 182 -25.99 -16.04 24.78
C TYR A 182 -24.64 -16.78 24.60
N PRO A 183 -24.11 -17.44 25.65
CA PRO A 183 -22.77 -18.01 25.60
C PRO A 183 -22.65 -19.09 24.51
N LYS A 184 -23.54 -20.09 24.50
CA LYS A 184 -23.52 -21.19 23.52
C LYS A 184 -23.63 -20.70 22.07
N SER A 185 -24.33 -19.60 21.84
CA SER A 185 -24.54 -19.03 20.49
C SER A 185 -23.39 -18.12 20.04
N LEU A 186 -22.77 -17.36 20.95
CA LEU A 186 -21.86 -16.27 20.59
C LEU A 186 -20.40 -16.48 20.96
N GLN A 187 -20.11 -17.29 21.98
CA GLN A 187 -18.77 -17.54 22.53
C GLN A 187 -17.82 -18.15 21.48
N ASP A 188 -16.53 -17.89 21.64
CA ASP A 188 -15.46 -18.46 20.82
C ASP A 188 -15.12 -19.85 21.33
N VAL A 189 -15.72 -20.86 20.71
CA VAL A 189 -15.50 -22.28 20.97
C VAL A 189 -15.04 -22.95 19.68
N ILE A 190 -14.01 -23.80 19.75
CA ILE A 190 -13.58 -24.71 18.69
C ILE A 190 -13.38 -26.09 19.34
N ASP A 191 -13.93 -27.14 18.71
CA ASP A 191 -13.83 -28.55 19.11
C ASP A 191 -14.21 -28.89 20.57
N GLY A 192 -14.90 -27.97 21.24
CA GLY A 192 -15.36 -28.05 22.64
C GLY A 192 -14.70 -27.03 23.56
N ASP A 193 -13.48 -26.60 23.23
CA ASP A 193 -12.67 -25.70 24.06
C ASP A 193 -12.97 -24.21 23.81
N VAL A 194 -12.99 -23.43 24.90
CA VAL A 194 -13.17 -21.98 24.86
C VAL A 194 -11.83 -21.30 24.52
N ILE A 195 -11.79 -20.55 23.42
CA ILE A 195 -10.57 -19.86 22.99
C ILE A 195 -10.39 -18.55 23.75
N GLY A 196 -9.36 -18.53 24.61
CA GLY A 196 -9.02 -17.37 25.44
C GLY A 196 -10.16 -16.99 26.36
N LEU A 197 -10.55 -15.73 26.39
CA LEU A 197 -11.68 -15.23 27.19
C LEU A 197 -13.05 -15.42 26.49
N GLY A 198 -13.11 -16.14 25.37
CA GLY A 198 -14.37 -16.53 24.73
C GLY A 198 -15.16 -15.43 24.01
N TYR A 199 -14.72 -14.16 24.03
CA TYR A 199 -15.42 -13.03 23.38
C TYR A 199 -14.57 -12.31 22.32
N HIS A 200 -13.35 -12.76 22.06
CA HIS A 200 -12.35 -12.04 21.26
C HIS A 200 -12.75 -11.86 19.80
N SER A 201 -13.39 -12.84 19.15
CA SER A 201 -13.85 -12.71 17.76
C SER A 201 -14.96 -11.67 17.64
N LEU A 202 -15.90 -11.64 18.59
CA LEU A 202 -17.01 -10.69 18.60
C LEU A 202 -16.51 -9.27 18.88
N ALA A 203 -15.61 -9.11 19.87
CA ALA A 203 -14.96 -7.82 20.16
C ALA A 203 -14.16 -7.31 18.95
N LYS A 204 -13.40 -8.17 18.27
CA LYS A 204 -12.64 -7.82 17.05
C LYS A 204 -13.58 -7.46 15.88
N GLN A 205 -14.67 -8.20 15.69
CA GLN A 205 -15.65 -7.93 14.63
C GLN A 205 -16.40 -6.61 14.87
N LEU A 206 -16.78 -6.30 16.12
CA LEU A 206 -17.34 -5.00 16.50
C LEU A 206 -16.32 -3.86 16.28
N GLN A 207 -15.07 -4.03 16.73
CA GLN A 207 -13.99 -3.06 16.51
C GLN A 207 -13.77 -2.80 15.01
N SER A 208 -13.59 -3.83 14.19
CA SER A 208 -13.38 -3.67 12.75
C SER A 208 -14.59 -3.07 12.03
N ARG A 209 -15.83 -3.28 12.53
CA ARG A 209 -16.99 -2.56 11.99
C ARG A 209 -16.99 -1.08 12.39
N VAL A 210 -16.63 -0.73 13.63
CA VAL A 210 -16.44 0.68 14.05
C VAL A 210 -15.36 1.36 13.20
N GLU A 211 -14.21 0.71 13.01
CA GLU A 211 -13.12 1.20 12.16
C GLU A 211 -13.58 1.40 10.72
N ASN A 212 -14.31 0.44 10.14
CA ASN A 212 -14.82 0.53 8.76
C ASN A 212 -15.93 1.58 8.58
N VAL A 213 -16.75 1.88 9.60
CA VAL A 213 -17.70 3.02 9.55
C VAL A 213 -16.95 4.36 9.58
N LYS A 214 -15.76 4.39 10.20
CA LYS A 214 -14.98 5.61 10.42
C LYS A 214 -13.87 5.83 9.39
N ARG A 215 -13.79 4.97 8.36
CA ARG A 215 -12.97 5.26 7.17
C ARG A 215 -13.68 6.36 6.37
N PRO A 216 -13.00 7.46 6.00
CA PRO A 216 -13.53 8.34 4.97
C PRO A 216 -13.56 7.60 3.63
N ASP A 217 -14.51 7.94 2.77
CA ASP A 217 -14.67 7.32 1.45
C ASP A 217 -13.45 7.54 0.53
N THR A 218 -12.62 8.55 0.83
CA THR A 218 -11.30 8.77 0.20
C THR A 218 -10.17 8.16 1.07
N PRO A 219 -9.50 7.09 0.63
CA PRO A 219 -8.51 6.38 1.45
C PRO A 219 -7.19 7.15 1.57
N LYS A 220 -6.94 7.75 2.74
CA LYS A 220 -5.67 8.44 3.04
C LYS A 220 -4.51 7.46 3.28
N MET A 221 -3.80 7.09 2.21
CA MET A 221 -2.60 6.26 2.28
C MET A 221 -1.43 6.97 2.98
N LYS A 222 -1.15 6.61 4.24
CA LYS A 222 0.16 6.86 4.86
C LYS A 222 1.13 5.74 4.47
N LYS A 223 1.95 5.97 3.43
CA LYS A 223 3.02 5.02 3.06
C LYS A 223 4.10 4.99 4.16
N ARG A 224 4.71 3.82 4.39
CA ARG A 224 5.94 3.72 5.20
C ARG A 224 7.05 4.52 4.50
N LYS A 225 7.95 5.15 5.27
CA LYS A 225 9.22 5.63 4.71
C LYS A 225 9.95 4.43 4.10
N ALA A 226 10.43 4.57 2.88
CA ALA A 226 11.49 3.69 2.39
C ALA A 226 12.77 4.01 3.17
N ALA A 227 13.63 3.01 3.38
CA ALA A 227 15.04 3.30 3.59
C ALA A 227 15.60 3.79 2.25
N SER A 228 16.50 4.77 2.29
CA SER A 228 17.24 5.20 1.10
C SER A 228 18.24 4.12 0.71
N ASP A 229 18.08 3.59 -0.50
CA ASP A 229 19.11 2.87 -1.23
C ASP A 229 19.20 3.56 -2.60
N ASP A 230 20.40 4.01 -2.97
CA ASP A 230 20.60 5.19 -3.83
C ASP A 230 21.14 4.80 -5.22
N ASP A 231 20.24 4.38 -6.12
CA ASP A 231 20.57 3.98 -7.50
C ASP A 231 19.43 4.28 -8.50
N THR A 232 18.66 5.35 -8.28
CA THR A 232 17.59 5.77 -9.20
C THR A 232 17.40 7.29 -9.29
N ASP A 233 17.72 7.87 -10.46
CA ASP A 233 17.15 9.13 -10.95
C ASP A 233 15.64 8.98 -11.20
N GLU A 234 14.85 8.96 -10.13
CA GLU A 234 13.39 8.98 -10.19
C GLU A 234 12.83 10.38 -9.88
N VAL A 235 11.89 10.83 -10.71
CA VAL A 235 11.17 12.12 -10.56
C VAL A 235 10.61 12.24 -9.13
N SER A 236 10.87 13.38 -8.48
CA SER A 236 10.76 13.57 -7.02
C SER A 236 9.46 13.05 -6.40
N ALA A 237 9.60 12.44 -5.22
CA ALA A 237 8.51 11.80 -4.51
C ALA A 237 7.38 12.78 -4.13
N GLU A 238 7.73 14.04 -3.87
CA GLU A 238 6.83 15.13 -3.50
C GLU A 238 5.79 15.41 -4.59
N GLN A 239 6.19 15.35 -5.87
CA GLN A 239 5.29 15.57 -7.00
C GLN A 239 4.26 14.43 -7.16
N ARG A 240 4.64 13.20 -6.81
CA ARG A 240 3.75 12.02 -6.90
C ARG A 240 2.83 11.86 -5.69
N ALA A 241 3.22 12.39 -4.53
CA ALA A 241 2.57 12.13 -3.25
C ALA A 241 1.30 12.96 -2.98
N SER A 242 1.06 14.05 -3.70
CA SER A 242 0.03 15.04 -3.36
C SER A 242 -1.36 14.75 -3.93
N VAL A 243 -1.49 13.93 -4.98
CA VAL A 243 -2.75 13.76 -5.74
C VAL A 243 -3.18 12.29 -5.95
N GLN A 244 -2.45 11.29 -5.42
CA GLN A 244 -2.86 9.89 -5.57
C GLN A 244 -4.16 9.58 -4.81
N ASP A 245 -5.25 9.47 -5.57
CA ASP A 245 -6.50 8.84 -5.18
C ASP A 245 -6.30 7.31 -5.13
N THR A 246 -7.36 6.63 -4.72
CA THR A 246 -7.59 5.20 -4.67
C THR A 246 -6.86 4.43 -5.79
N TYR A 247 -6.04 3.45 -5.40
CA TYR A 247 -5.23 2.59 -6.28
C TYR A 247 -4.15 3.30 -7.14
N GLY A 248 -3.75 4.53 -6.80
CA GLY A 248 -2.60 5.19 -7.41
C GLY A 248 -2.93 6.02 -8.67
N CYS A 249 -4.21 6.16 -8.99
CA CYS A 249 -4.69 7.13 -9.97
C CYS A 249 -4.55 8.56 -9.40
N VAL A 250 -4.07 9.52 -10.19
CA VAL A 250 -3.97 10.94 -9.78
C VAL A 250 -5.23 11.75 -10.13
N ASN A 251 -6.09 11.24 -11.02
CA ASN A 251 -7.28 11.96 -11.50
C ASN A 251 -8.49 11.01 -11.69
N TRP A 252 -8.74 10.13 -10.72
CA TRP A 252 -9.80 9.11 -10.78
C TRP A 252 -11.22 9.68 -10.94
N MET A 253 -11.55 10.71 -10.16
CA MET A 253 -12.86 11.36 -10.17
C MET A 253 -12.72 12.88 -10.36
N PRO A 254 -12.72 13.37 -11.62
CA PRO A 254 -12.66 14.81 -11.92
C PRO A 254 -13.85 15.56 -11.31
N LYS A 255 -13.58 16.47 -10.36
CA LYS A 255 -14.60 17.22 -9.62
C LYS A 255 -15.06 18.51 -10.31
N HIS A 256 -14.21 19.05 -11.17
CA HIS A 256 -14.41 20.32 -11.85
C HIS A 256 -14.07 20.16 -13.32
N LEU A 257 -14.84 20.81 -14.18
CA LEU A 257 -14.53 20.92 -15.60
C LEU A 257 -13.26 21.78 -15.76
N PRO A 258 -12.33 21.48 -16.69
CA PRO A 258 -11.12 22.27 -16.87
C PRO A 258 -11.46 23.74 -17.23
N LEU A 259 -10.66 24.69 -16.75
CA LEU A 259 -10.94 26.13 -16.93
C LEU A 259 -11.20 26.62 -18.37
N PRO A 260 -10.56 26.10 -19.44
CA PRO A 260 -10.87 26.52 -20.82
C PRO A 260 -12.06 25.77 -21.45
N GLU A 261 -12.75 24.90 -20.72
CA GLU A 261 -13.80 24.02 -21.22
C GLU A 261 -15.19 24.44 -20.74
N THR A 262 -16.18 24.38 -21.64
CA THR A 262 -17.61 24.47 -21.29
C THR A 262 -18.32 23.15 -21.61
N VAL A 263 -19.56 22.97 -21.16
CA VAL A 263 -20.35 21.75 -21.45
C VAL A 263 -20.61 21.61 -22.95
N GLU A 264 -20.82 22.73 -23.65
CA GLU A 264 -20.96 22.80 -25.10
C GLU A 264 -19.64 22.43 -25.80
N SER A 265 -18.50 22.97 -25.34
CA SER A 265 -17.19 22.68 -25.97
C SER A 265 -16.76 21.21 -25.76
N GLN A 266 -17.10 20.59 -24.62
CA GLN A 266 -16.93 19.15 -24.43
C GLN A 266 -17.73 18.33 -25.44
N LEU A 267 -18.99 18.72 -25.70
CA LEU A 267 -19.86 18.05 -26.67
C LEU A 267 -19.38 18.25 -28.11
N GLU A 268 -18.97 19.46 -28.48
CA GLU A 268 -18.37 19.77 -29.78
C GLU A 268 -17.11 18.90 -30.02
N LYS A 269 -16.22 18.82 -29.02
CA LYS A 269 -15.01 17.99 -29.08
C LYS A 269 -15.32 16.49 -29.13
N LYS A 270 -16.43 16.03 -28.52
CA LYS A 270 -16.92 14.65 -28.59
C LYS A 270 -17.37 14.30 -30.02
N GLU A 271 -18.18 15.12 -30.66
CA GLU A 271 -18.61 14.89 -32.05
C GLU A 271 -17.45 15.05 -33.06
N LYS A 272 -16.51 15.98 -32.79
CA LYS A 272 -15.24 16.08 -33.53
C LYS A 272 -14.38 14.82 -33.37
N MET A 273 -14.36 14.21 -32.19
CA MET A 273 -13.61 12.98 -31.96
C MET A 273 -14.20 11.78 -32.71
N LYS A 274 -15.54 11.67 -32.79
CA LYS A 274 -16.21 10.65 -33.62
C LYS A 274 -15.85 10.80 -35.11
N THR A 275 -15.94 12.01 -35.65
CA THR A 275 -15.64 12.27 -37.07
C THR A 275 -14.16 12.06 -37.41
N PHE A 276 -13.25 12.18 -36.44
CA PHE A 276 -11.82 11.88 -36.60
C PHE A 276 -11.50 10.39 -36.78
N GLU A 277 -12.37 9.45 -36.38
CA GLU A 277 -12.10 8.01 -36.56
C GLU A 277 -12.11 7.58 -38.03
N GLY A 278 -12.95 8.22 -38.86
CA GLY A 278 -13.05 7.95 -40.30
C GLY A 278 -12.02 8.68 -41.18
N MET A 279 -11.01 9.33 -40.58
CA MET A 279 -10.04 10.17 -41.28
C MET A 279 -8.60 9.84 -40.86
N ASN A 280 -7.62 10.21 -41.69
CA ASN A 280 -6.20 10.08 -41.34
C ASN A 280 -5.84 11.14 -40.28
N PHE A 281 -5.89 10.77 -39.00
CA PHE A 281 -5.82 11.68 -37.86
C PHE A 281 -4.38 12.01 -37.45
N ASN A 282 -4.16 13.24 -36.97
CA ASN A 282 -2.91 13.63 -36.33
C ASN A 282 -2.88 13.13 -34.87
N SER A 283 -1.84 12.38 -34.50
CA SER A 283 -1.66 11.79 -33.17
C SER A 283 -1.72 12.80 -32.02
N ASP A 284 -1.06 13.96 -32.18
CA ASP A 284 -1.02 14.99 -31.13
C ASP A 284 -2.35 15.76 -31.03
N ALA A 285 -3.05 15.95 -32.15
CA ALA A 285 -4.42 16.47 -32.14
C ALA A 285 -5.39 15.51 -31.39
N VAL A 286 -5.19 14.19 -31.53
CA VAL A 286 -5.95 13.20 -30.74
C VAL A 286 -5.58 13.27 -29.26
N LYS A 287 -4.29 13.39 -28.89
CA LYS A 287 -3.86 13.53 -27.49
C LYS A 287 -4.50 14.76 -26.82
N GLU A 288 -4.49 15.92 -27.49
CA GLU A 288 -5.09 17.14 -26.95
C GLU A 288 -6.63 17.07 -26.88
N LEU A 289 -7.31 16.42 -27.85
CA LEU A 289 -8.75 16.14 -27.75
C LEU A 289 -9.06 15.19 -26.59
N MET A 290 -8.28 14.13 -26.41
CA MET A 290 -8.45 13.15 -25.31
C MET A 290 -8.20 13.79 -23.94
N LYS A 291 -7.22 14.67 -23.83
CA LYS A 291 -6.90 15.42 -22.61
C LYS A 291 -7.97 16.45 -22.27
N SER A 292 -8.33 17.33 -23.22
CA SER A 292 -9.37 18.34 -23.00
C SER A 292 -10.72 17.74 -22.63
N THR A 293 -11.09 16.59 -23.23
CA THR A 293 -12.36 15.89 -22.93
C THR A 293 -12.28 14.82 -21.83
N TYR A 294 -11.12 14.67 -21.16
CA TYR A 294 -10.90 13.64 -20.12
C TYR A 294 -11.97 13.70 -19.01
N PHE A 295 -12.42 14.89 -18.60
CA PHE A 295 -13.49 15.07 -17.62
C PHE A 295 -14.76 14.30 -17.99
N THR A 296 -15.23 14.44 -19.24
CA THR A 296 -16.49 13.84 -19.68
C THR A 296 -16.34 12.35 -19.96
N GLN A 297 -15.23 11.93 -20.59
CA GLN A 297 -14.87 10.51 -20.72
C GLN A 297 -14.89 9.81 -19.35
N ARG A 298 -14.11 10.32 -18.39
CA ARG A 298 -13.92 9.71 -17.07
C ARG A 298 -15.22 9.71 -16.26
N LYS A 299 -16.08 10.71 -16.43
CA LYS A 299 -17.41 10.77 -15.81
C LYS A 299 -18.37 9.73 -16.38
N GLU A 300 -18.41 9.52 -17.70
CA GLU A 300 -19.25 8.50 -18.33
C GLU A 300 -18.76 7.08 -18.00
N ILE A 301 -17.45 6.88 -18.01
CA ILE A 301 -16.73 5.69 -17.52
C ILE A 301 -17.13 5.38 -16.06
N ASN A 302 -16.92 6.31 -15.13
CA ASN A 302 -17.24 6.12 -13.71
C ASN A 302 -18.75 5.92 -13.43
N ASN A 303 -19.63 6.39 -14.32
CA ASN A 303 -21.08 6.18 -14.23
C ASN A 303 -21.53 4.82 -14.79
N GLY A 304 -20.62 3.94 -15.24
CA GLY A 304 -20.96 2.62 -15.74
C GLY A 304 -21.55 2.61 -17.16
N ALA A 305 -21.16 3.56 -18.02
CA ALA A 305 -21.52 3.50 -19.44
C ALA A 305 -21.02 2.19 -20.08
N SER A 306 -21.86 1.55 -20.90
CA SER A 306 -21.52 0.29 -21.54
C SER A 306 -20.37 0.45 -22.55
N ILE A 307 -19.57 -0.61 -22.75
CA ILE A 307 -18.42 -0.60 -23.66
C ILE A 307 -18.85 -0.24 -25.09
N GLN A 308 -19.97 -0.76 -25.57
CA GLN A 308 -20.55 -0.42 -26.88
C GLN A 308 -20.91 1.07 -26.99
N LYS A 309 -21.43 1.68 -25.92
CA LYS A 309 -21.68 3.12 -25.89
C LYS A 309 -20.37 3.90 -25.90
N LEU A 310 -19.41 3.52 -25.04
CA LEU A 310 -18.10 4.18 -24.94
C LEU A 310 -17.30 4.11 -26.24
N SER A 311 -17.36 3.02 -27.01
CA SER A 311 -16.67 2.94 -28.31
C SER A 311 -17.31 3.83 -29.37
N GLN A 312 -18.64 3.95 -29.39
CA GLN A 312 -19.37 4.86 -30.28
C GLN A 312 -19.23 6.34 -29.90
N GLU A 313 -19.04 6.63 -28.60
CA GLU A 313 -19.00 7.99 -28.08
C GLU A 313 -17.59 8.56 -27.87
N TRP A 314 -16.59 7.68 -27.69
CA TRP A 314 -15.18 8.03 -27.46
C TRP A 314 -14.25 6.98 -28.11
N PRO A 315 -14.25 6.82 -29.45
CA PRO A 315 -13.56 5.72 -30.12
C PRO A 315 -12.06 5.63 -29.81
N PHE A 316 -11.40 6.77 -29.55
CA PHE A 316 -9.98 6.82 -29.21
C PHE A 316 -9.64 6.30 -27.80
N LEU A 317 -10.61 6.01 -26.92
CA LEU A 317 -10.37 5.18 -25.73
C LEU A 317 -9.92 3.75 -26.11
N PHE A 318 -10.29 3.29 -27.31
CA PHE A 318 -10.03 1.95 -27.84
C PHE A 318 -8.96 1.96 -28.95
N LYS A 319 -8.16 3.03 -29.04
CA LYS A 319 -6.98 3.15 -29.91
C LYS A 319 -5.76 3.52 -29.06
N GLU A 320 -4.59 2.99 -29.41
CA GLU A 320 -3.28 3.21 -28.76
C GLU A 320 -3.09 4.65 -28.25
N VAL A 321 -3.15 5.63 -29.17
CA VAL A 321 -2.83 7.04 -28.92
C VAL A 321 -3.73 7.65 -27.85
N GLY A 322 -5.03 7.36 -27.90
CA GLY A 322 -5.99 7.94 -26.95
C GLY A 322 -6.07 7.18 -25.63
N MET A 323 -5.92 5.86 -25.65
CA MET A 323 -5.79 5.05 -24.43
C MET A 323 -4.55 5.47 -23.63
N ALA A 324 -3.41 5.66 -24.28
CA ALA A 324 -2.18 6.14 -23.63
C ALA A 324 -2.36 7.55 -23.04
N ALA A 325 -3.01 8.46 -23.75
CA ALA A 325 -3.32 9.80 -23.25
C ALA A 325 -4.28 9.77 -22.04
N HIS A 326 -5.35 8.97 -22.09
CA HIS A 326 -6.29 8.79 -20.98
C HIS A 326 -5.61 8.16 -19.76
N PHE A 327 -4.73 7.17 -19.97
CA PHE A 327 -3.95 6.55 -18.89
C PHE A 327 -2.98 7.54 -18.24
N GLN A 328 -2.33 8.41 -19.04
CA GLN A 328 -1.46 9.45 -18.52
C GLN A 328 -2.22 10.48 -17.66
N GLU A 329 -3.39 10.95 -18.10
CA GLU A 329 -4.21 11.86 -17.28
C GLU A 329 -4.77 11.15 -16.02
N LEU A 330 -5.10 9.86 -16.11
CA LEU A 330 -5.59 9.06 -14.99
C LEU A 330 -4.52 8.80 -13.91
N THR A 331 -3.26 8.56 -14.29
CA THR A 331 -2.20 8.02 -13.41
C THR A 331 -0.97 8.92 -13.24
N GLY A 332 -0.79 9.93 -14.10
CA GLY A 332 0.43 10.72 -14.21
C GLY A 332 1.59 10.01 -14.93
N VAL A 333 1.41 8.77 -15.37
CA VAL A 333 2.47 7.95 -15.98
C VAL A 333 2.34 7.93 -17.51
N ARG A 334 3.41 8.35 -18.20
CA ARG A 334 3.54 8.18 -19.66
C ARG A 334 3.78 6.71 -19.99
N LEU A 335 2.72 5.99 -20.33
CA LEU A 335 2.69 4.51 -20.35
C LEU A 335 3.79 3.88 -21.21
N ILE A 336 3.84 4.24 -22.49
CA ILE A 336 4.70 3.59 -23.48
C ILE A 336 6.17 3.95 -23.22
N GLU A 337 6.44 5.22 -22.96
CA GLU A 337 7.79 5.72 -22.70
C GLU A 337 8.35 5.18 -21.37
N SER A 338 7.50 5.04 -20.35
CA SER A 338 7.90 4.45 -19.07
C SER A 338 8.12 2.94 -19.18
N PHE A 339 7.35 2.23 -20.02
CA PHE A 339 7.58 0.82 -20.31
C PHE A 339 8.92 0.62 -21.03
N LEU A 340 9.13 1.30 -22.17
CA LEU A 340 10.36 1.18 -22.97
C LEU A 340 11.60 1.55 -22.15
N ALA A 341 11.59 2.66 -21.42
CA ALA A 341 12.71 3.05 -20.55
C ALA A 341 12.96 2.07 -19.38
N ASN A 342 11.99 1.23 -18.99
CA ASN A 342 12.22 0.12 -18.06
C ASN A 342 12.73 -1.15 -18.77
N VAL A 343 12.30 -1.43 -20.00
CA VAL A 343 12.87 -2.49 -20.84
C VAL A 343 14.36 -2.22 -21.08
N ASP A 344 14.73 -1.02 -21.52
CA ASP A 344 16.13 -0.65 -21.79
C ASP A 344 17.01 -0.80 -20.53
N LYS A 345 16.50 -0.38 -19.36
CA LYS A 345 17.22 -0.45 -18.08
C LYS A 345 17.27 -1.85 -17.44
N LYS A 346 16.29 -2.72 -17.69
CA LYS A 346 16.08 -3.96 -16.89
C LYS A 346 15.92 -5.24 -17.72
N GLY A 347 15.50 -5.14 -18.99
CA GLY A 347 15.27 -6.26 -19.89
C GLY A 347 16.54 -7.10 -20.11
N ALA A 348 17.67 -6.46 -20.41
CA ALA A 348 18.96 -7.14 -20.54
C ALA A 348 19.39 -7.91 -19.27
N ARG A 349 19.07 -7.38 -18.07
CA ARG A 349 19.33 -8.06 -16.78
C ARG A 349 18.41 -9.27 -16.60
N LEU A 350 17.14 -9.16 -16.93
CA LEU A 350 16.15 -10.23 -16.83
C LEU A 350 16.40 -11.35 -17.85
N LEU A 351 16.72 -11.00 -19.11
CA LEU A 351 17.14 -11.96 -20.13
C LEU A 351 18.43 -12.69 -19.76
N ASN A 352 19.40 -12.03 -19.12
CA ASN A 352 20.60 -12.71 -18.60
C ASN A 352 20.28 -13.64 -17.43
N PHE A 353 19.32 -13.30 -16.54
CA PHE A 353 18.85 -14.20 -15.49
C PHE A 353 18.26 -15.49 -16.09
N PHE A 354 17.34 -15.37 -17.06
CA PHE A 354 16.75 -16.55 -17.70
C PHE A 354 17.81 -17.40 -18.42
N LYS A 355 18.68 -16.77 -19.20
CA LYS A 355 19.70 -17.43 -20.02
C LYS A 355 20.86 -18.06 -19.23
N ARG A 356 21.17 -17.60 -18.01
CA ARG A 356 22.35 -18.05 -17.23
C ARG A 356 22.05 -18.71 -15.88
N ILE A 357 20.83 -18.59 -15.36
CA ILE A 357 20.47 -19.07 -14.00
C ILE A 357 19.23 -19.94 -14.06
N ASP A 358 18.19 -19.50 -14.76
CA ASP A 358 16.87 -20.12 -14.67
C ASP A 358 16.73 -21.34 -15.58
N ALA A 359 17.24 -21.28 -16.81
CA ALA A 359 17.29 -22.42 -17.74
C ALA A 359 18.16 -23.60 -17.24
N HIS A 360 18.99 -23.41 -16.21
CA HIS A 360 19.71 -24.49 -15.54
C HIS A 360 18.92 -25.15 -14.39
N LYS A 361 17.72 -24.61 -14.06
CA LYS A 361 16.83 -25.09 -12.99
C LYS A 361 15.49 -25.58 -13.54
N HIS A 362 14.95 -24.89 -14.53
CA HIS A 362 13.60 -25.08 -15.06
C HIS A 362 13.66 -25.51 -16.53
N LYS A 363 13.27 -26.77 -16.81
CA LYS A 363 13.37 -27.36 -18.15
C LYS A 363 12.55 -26.59 -19.17
N GLN A 364 11.35 -26.16 -18.81
CA GLN A 364 10.45 -25.42 -19.71
C GLN A 364 11.04 -24.07 -20.16
N VAL A 365 11.87 -23.43 -19.33
CA VAL A 365 12.60 -22.19 -19.68
C VAL A 365 13.77 -22.49 -20.62
N LEU A 366 14.44 -23.64 -20.47
CA LEU A 366 15.45 -24.12 -21.41
C LEU A 366 14.84 -24.49 -22.77
N ASP A 367 13.73 -25.25 -22.76
CA ASP A 367 13.01 -25.63 -23.98
C ASP A 367 12.51 -24.38 -24.73
N ALA A 368 11.99 -23.37 -24.02
CA ALA A 368 11.59 -22.08 -24.60
C ALA A 368 12.78 -21.30 -25.19
N LEU A 369 13.94 -21.28 -24.52
CA LEU A 369 15.17 -20.68 -25.08
C LEU A 369 15.63 -21.38 -26.36
N LEU A 370 15.53 -22.72 -26.42
CA LEU A 370 15.92 -23.49 -27.60
C LEU A 370 14.96 -23.25 -28.78
N LYS A 371 13.64 -23.18 -28.52
CA LYS A 371 12.62 -22.74 -29.49
C LYS A 371 12.98 -21.36 -30.08
N LEU A 372 13.17 -20.37 -29.21
CA LEU A 372 13.53 -18.99 -29.59
C LEU A 372 14.86 -18.87 -30.34
N GLN A 373 15.83 -19.76 -30.10
CA GLN A 373 17.08 -19.81 -30.86
C GLN A 373 16.91 -20.47 -32.24
N THR A 374 15.98 -21.42 -32.37
CA THR A 374 15.74 -22.19 -33.61
C THR A 374 14.86 -21.42 -34.61
N GLU A 375 13.90 -20.64 -34.13
CA GLU A 375 12.98 -19.82 -34.94
C GLU A 375 13.63 -18.52 -35.46
N ARG A 376 14.93 -18.29 -35.19
CA ARG A 376 15.56 -16.98 -35.32
C ARG A 376 15.95 -16.59 -36.75
N SER A 377 15.10 -15.77 -37.37
CA SER A 377 15.51 -14.93 -38.52
C SER A 377 16.49 -13.83 -38.07
N GLN A 378 17.35 -13.33 -38.97
CA GLN A 378 18.56 -12.56 -38.64
C GLN A 378 18.33 -11.08 -38.19
N SER A 379 17.15 -10.75 -37.66
CA SER A 379 16.75 -9.38 -37.28
C SER A 379 16.88 -9.11 -35.79
N THR A 380 18.05 -8.62 -35.34
CA THR A 380 18.26 -8.18 -33.95
C THR A 380 17.64 -6.80 -33.68
N GLY A 381 16.81 -6.67 -32.64
CA GLY A 381 16.30 -5.38 -32.18
C GLY A 381 15.43 -5.48 -30.94
N CYS A 382 15.13 -4.34 -30.29
CA CYS A 382 14.40 -4.28 -29.02
C CYS A 382 13.03 -5.01 -29.05
N SER A 383 12.35 -5.07 -30.21
CA SER A 383 11.14 -5.90 -30.36
C SER A 383 11.37 -7.37 -30.01
N GLU A 384 12.48 -7.93 -30.48
CA GLU A 384 12.84 -9.32 -30.29
C GLU A 384 13.12 -9.60 -28.81
N GLU A 385 13.75 -8.64 -28.12
CA GLU A 385 14.04 -8.74 -26.69
C GLU A 385 12.78 -8.70 -25.82
N VAL A 386 11.79 -7.87 -26.14
CA VAL A 386 10.50 -7.85 -25.44
C VAL A 386 9.72 -9.15 -25.68
N ILE A 387 9.68 -9.66 -26.92
CA ILE A 387 9.02 -10.94 -27.24
C ILE A 387 9.70 -12.10 -26.50
N GLN A 388 11.04 -12.19 -26.55
CA GLN A 388 11.80 -13.19 -25.79
C GLN A 388 11.53 -13.07 -24.27
N MET A 389 11.52 -11.85 -23.73
CA MET A 389 11.31 -11.62 -22.29
C MET A 389 9.92 -12.09 -21.83
N VAL A 390 8.88 -11.85 -22.62
CA VAL A 390 7.49 -12.26 -22.32
C VAL A 390 7.34 -13.78 -22.39
N LEU A 391 7.86 -14.42 -23.44
CA LEU A 391 7.78 -15.88 -23.59
C LEU A 391 8.59 -16.63 -22.52
N LEU A 392 9.73 -16.06 -22.07
CA LEU A 392 10.51 -16.61 -20.97
C LEU A 392 9.86 -16.37 -19.59
N LEU A 393 9.12 -15.27 -19.41
CA LEU A 393 8.31 -15.04 -18.22
C LEU A 393 7.17 -16.07 -18.11
N LEU A 394 6.45 -16.35 -19.21
CA LEU A 394 5.43 -17.40 -19.23
C LEU A 394 6.01 -18.76 -18.82
N ALA A 395 7.12 -19.17 -19.46
CA ALA A 395 7.81 -20.42 -19.13
C ALA A 395 8.30 -20.46 -17.66
N HIS A 396 8.77 -19.33 -17.11
CA HIS A 396 9.20 -19.26 -15.71
C HIS A 396 8.06 -19.53 -14.72
N PHE A 397 6.84 -19.05 -15.02
CA PHE A 397 5.65 -19.25 -14.18
C PHE A 397 4.84 -20.51 -14.52
N ASP A 398 5.31 -21.34 -15.47
CA ASP A 398 4.59 -22.49 -16.04
C ASP A 398 3.24 -22.10 -16.67
N GLU A 399 3.13 -20.86 -17.15
CA GLU A 399 1.99 -20.36 -17.91
C GLU A 399 2.11 -20.71 -19.39
N LYS A 400 1.01 -21.15 -20.00
CA LYS A 400 0.98 -21.53 -21.41
C LYS A 400 0.84 -20.33 -22.34
N GLU A 401 1.54 -20.38 -23.48
CA GLU A 401 1.35 -19.43 -24.59
C GLU A 401 -0.12 -19.31 -25.02
N GLU A 402 -0.87 -20.41 -25.05
CA GLU A 402 -2.29 -20.47 -25.49
C GLU A 402 -3.27 -19.68 -24.60
N HIS A 403 -2.88 -19.29 -23.39
CA HIS A 403 -3.70 -18.44 -22.51
C HIS A 403 -3.52 -16.94 -22.83
N LEU A 404 -2.35 -16.55 -23.33
CA LEU A 404 -2.02 -15.16 -23.65
C LEU A 404 -2.13 -14.84 -25.14
N PHE A 405 -1.90 -15.84 -26.02
CA PHE A 405 -1.87 -15.68 -27.48
C PHE A 405 -2.86 -16.63 -28.16
N HIS A 406 -3.83 -16.06 -28.86
CA HIS A 406 -4.77 -16.78 -29.71
C HIS A 406 -4.38 -16.55 -31.18
N PHE A 407 -3.82 -17.59 -31.82
CA PHE A 407 -3.28 -17.49 -33.18
C PHE A 407 -4.36 -17.74 -34.24
N VAL A 408 -4.48 -16.83 -35.19
CA VAL A 408 -5.43 -16.88 -36.34
C VAL A 408 -4.67 -16.91 -37.67
N GLU A 409 -5.35 -17.05 -38.81
CA GLU A 409 -4.66 -17.03 -40.11
C GLU A 409 -4.05 -15.65 -40.39
N LYS A 410 -2.93 -15.59 -41.12
CA LYS A 410 -2.24 -14.33 -41.40
C LYS A 410 -3.10 -13.34 -42.21
N THR A 411 -4.09 -13.84 -42.94
CA THR A 411 -5.05 -13.06 -43.73
C THR A 411 -6.35 -12.72 -43.00
N SER A 412 -6.57 -13.23 -41.78
CA SER A 412 -7.81 -12.98 -41.03
C SER A 412 -8.00 -11.51 -40.69
N LEU A 413 -9.17 -10.96 -40.99
CA LEU A 413 -9.64 -9.67 -40.51
C LEU A 413 -10.16 -9.77 -39.06
N ALA A 414 -10.27 -8.64 -38.36
CA ALA A 414 -10.71 -8.62 -36.97
C ALA A 414 -12.17 -9.09 -36.79
N GLU A 415 -12.99 -8.87 -37.81
CA GLU A 415 -14.39 -9.25 -37.91
C GLU A 415 -14.60 -10.75 -38.22
N GLU A 416 -13.55 -11.46 -38.65
CA GLU A 416 -13.58 -12.88 -39.05
C GLU A 416 -13.20 -13.83 -37.90
N VAL A 417 -12.74 -13.29 -36.77
CA VAL A 417 -12.31 -14.08 -35.60
C VAL A 417 -13.53 -14.65 -34.88
N GLN A 418 -13.60 -15.99 -34.78
CA GLN A 418 -14.66 -16.70 -34.08
C GLN A 418 -14.49 -16.52 -32.57
N MET A 419 -15.21 -15.55 -31.99
CA MET A 419 -15.11 -15.17 -30.59
C MET A 419 -15.49 -16.30 -29.62
N GLU A 420 -16.21 -17.32 -30.08
CA GLU A 420 -16.51 -18.56 -29.34
C GLU A 420 -15.26 -19.41 -29.08
N SER A 421 -14.19 -19.22 -29.87
CA SER A 421 -12.89 -19.90 -29.73
C SER A 421 -11.85 -19.08 -28.95
N VAL A 422 -12.15 -17.81 -28.67
CA VAL A 422 -11.31 -16.89 -27.91
C VAL A 422 -11.57 -17.10 -26.40
N PRO A 423 -10.54 -17.19 -25.54
CA PRO A 423 -10.75 -17.37 -24.11
C PRO A 423 -11.50 -16.19 -23.48
N SER A 424 -12.27 -16.47 -22.42
CA SER A 424 -13.00 -15.45 -21.66
C SER A 424 -12.10 -14.55 -20.78
N THR A 425 -10.83 -14.93 -20.61
CA THR A 425 -9.76 -14.09 -20.07
C THR A 425 -9.13 -13.25 -21.18
N PRO A 426 -8.83 -11.96 -20.97
CA PRO A 426 -8.17 -11.14 -21.98
C PRO A 426 -6.87 -11.76 -22.51
N CYS A 427 -6.80 -11.93 -23.83
CA CYS A 427 -5.66 -12.44 -24.57
C CYS A 427 -5.34 -11.54 -25.78
N LEU A 428 -4.26 -11.85 -26.48
CA LEU A 428 -3.84 -11.20 -27.73
C LEU A 428 -4.17 -12.09 -28.92
N ILE A 429 -4.92 -11.56 -29.88
CA ILE A 429 -5.11 -12.20 -31.19
C ILE A 429 -3.87 -11.94 -32.04
N VAL A 430 -3.28 -12.99 -32.61
CA VAL A 430 -2.03 -12.92 -33.39
C VAL A 430 -2.25 -13.52 -34.78
N CYS A 431 -2.17 -12.70 -35.82
CA CYS A 431 -2.36 -13.16 -37.20
C CYS A 431 -1.09 -13.85 -37.73
N GLY A 432 -1.16 -15.16 -37.95
CA GLY A 432 -0.05 -16.00 -38.39
C GLY A 432 0.35 -17.06 -37.36
N LYS A 433 1.54 -17.64 -37.53
CA LYS A 433 2.04 -18.76 -36.68
C LYS A 433 3.08 -18.34 -35.64
N TYR A 434 3.57 -17.11 -35.71
CA TYR A 434 4.63 -16.57 -34.86
C TYR A 434 4.34 -15.10 -34.59
N ILE A 435 4.86 -14.57 -33.48
CA ILE A 435 4.75 -13.15 -33.14
C ILE A 435 5.76 -12.36 -33.98
N GLU A 436 5.28 -11.55 -34.93
CA GLU A 436 6.18 -10.74 -35.77
C GLU A 436 6.83 -9.60 -34.94
N PRO A 437 8.14 -9.29 -35.14
CA PRO A 437 8.90 -8.36 -34.31
C PRO A 437 8.63 -6.88 -34.65
N ASN A 438 7.38 -6.44 -34.51
CA ASN A 438 7.00 -5.03 -34.49
C ASN A 438 6.89 -4.54 -33.04
N LEU A 439 7.93 -3.86 -32.54
CA LEU A 439 8.02 -3.44 -31.13
C LEU A 439 6.84 -2.56 -30.73
N GLN A 440 6.43 -1.65 -31.60
CA GLN A 440 5.35 -0.72 -31.28
C GLN A 440 4.03 -1.47 -31.21
N ALA A 441 3.66 -2.24 -32.24
CA ALA A 441 2.43 -3.01 -32.22
C ALA A 441 2.39 -4.03 -31.06
N PHE A 442 3.48 -4.76 -30.81
CA PHE A 442 3.52 -5.78 -29.75
C PHE A 442 3.53 -5.19 -28.33
N SER A 443 4.34 -4.15 -28.09
CA SER A 443 4.34 -3.45 -26.79
C SER A 443 3.00 -2.77 -26.57
N THR A 444 2.43 -2.11 -27.59
CA THR A 444 1.09 -1.53 -27.50
C THR A 444 0.02 -2.59 -27.30
N SER A 445 0.12 -3.79 -27.89
CA SER A 445 -0.80 -4.90 -27.61
C SER A 445 -0.70 -5.35 -26.14
N ILE A 446 0.50 -5.54 -25.59
CA ILE A 446 0.69 -5.93 -24.18
C ILE A 446 0.28 -4.80 -23.21
N LEU A 447 0.59 -3.55 -23.54
CA LEU A 447 0.18 -2.38 -22.77
C LEU A 447 -1.32 -2.13 -22.88
N THR A 448 -1.93 -2.40 -24.02
CA THR A 448 -3.40 -2.42 -24.18
C THR A 448 -4.00 -3.58 -23.40
N LEU A 449 -3.38 -4.76 -23.37
CA LEU A 449 -3.90 -5.88 -22.59
C LEU A 449 -3.81 -5.61 -21.09
N THR A 450 -2.69 -5.10 -20.60
CA THR A 450 -2.49 -4.79 -19.18
C THR A 450 -3.25 -3.53 -18.75
N CYS A 451 -3.42 -2.53 -19.60
CA CYS A 451 -4.29 -1.38 -19.34
C CYS A 451 -5.77 -1.67 -19.57
N THR A 452 -6.17 -2.65 -20.39
CA THR A 452 -7.58 -3.10 -20.45
C THR A 452 -7.89 -4.06 -19.31
N LEU A 453 -7.02 -5.00 -18.94
CA LEU A 453 -7.11 -5.73 -17.67
C LEU A 453 -7.20 -4.76 -16.51
N GLY A 454 -6.36 -3.73 -16.46
CA GLY A 454 -6.42 -2.65 -15.49
C GLY A 454 -7.76 -1.90 -15.54
N LEU A 455 -8.07 -1.21 -16.64
CA LEU A 455 -9.24 -0.36 -16.79
C LEU A 455 -10.55 -1.14 -16.68
N PHE A 456 -10.69 -2.33 -17.28
CA PHE A 456 -11.88 -3.17 -17.13
C PHE A 456 -11.99 -3.75 -15.72
N THR A 457 -10.90 -4.20 -15.08
CA THR A 457 -10.98 -4.62 -13.66
C THR A 457 -11.36 -3.43 -12.77
N PHE A 458 -10.81 -2.24 -12.99
CA PHE A 458 -11.19 -1.04 -12.25
C PHE A 458 -12.61 -0.55 -12.57
N MET A 459 -13.12 -0.74 -13.80
CA MET A 459 -14.52 -0.47 -14.15
C MET A 459 -15.46 -1.44 -13.44
N LEU A 460 -15.21 -2.74 -13.56
CA LEU A 460 -16.07 -3.81 -13.03
C LEU A 460 -16.01 -3.90 -11.50
N THR A 461 -14.88 -3.55 -10.86
CA THR A 461 -14.77 -3.50 -9.39
C THR A 461 -15.24 -2.18 -8.78
N CYS A 462 -15.54 -1.15 -9.59
CA CYS A 462 -16.14 0.11 -9.13
C CYS A 462 -17.60 0.29 -9.53
N SER A 463 -18.20 -0.61 -10.32
CA SER A 463 -19.65 -0.78 -10.29
C SER A 463 -20.09 -1.10 -8.86
N PRO A 464 -21.06 -0.37 -8.28
CA PRO A 464 -21.70 -0.83 -7.06
C PRO A 464 -22.40 -2.17 -7.38
N LEU A 465 -22.31 -3.13 -6.46
CA LEU A 465 -23.15 -4.33 -6.48
C LEU A 465 -24.60 -3.90 -6.25
N GLY A 466 -25.29 -3.56 -7.34
CA GLY A 466 -26.72 -3.27 -7.35
C GLY A 466 -27.52 -4.54 -7.01
N ASP A 467 -28.58 -4.38 -6.22
CA ASP A 467 -29.40 -5.49 -5.76
C ASP A 467 -30.06 -6.23 -6.94
N THR A 468 -29.67 -7.49 -7.16
CA THR A 468 -30.28 -8.42 -8.12
C THR A 468 -30.43 -9.82 -7.53
N GLY A 469 -31.67 -10.17 -7.11
CA GLY A 469 -32.11 -11.53 -6.76
C GLY A 469 -31.71 -12.04 -5.39
#